data_AF-A0A9W8FER5-F1
#
_entry.id   AF-A0A9W8FER5-F1
#
_cell.length_a   1.000
_cell.length_b   1.000
_cell.length_c   1.000
_cell.angle_alpha   90.00
_cell.angle_beta   90.00
_cell.angle_gamma   90.00
#
_symmetry.space_group_name_H-M   'P 1'
#
loop_
_entity.id
_entity.type
_entity.pdbx_description
1 polymer ?
#
loop_
_entity_poly.entity_id
_entity_poly.type
_entity_poly.pdbx_seq_one_letter_code
_entity_poly.pdbx_strand_id
1 'polypeptide(L)'
;MSNTFTYVKDSILFSKKTHIYLGQMESSSQTSNIDPVWTIHAHDREITICTGRNGHVVMSAIMEGVNKNLAQFNYQGKVTNGGFDGTKSTWAFVDFDGKRYDWVASMMQNCWKLEDSEGKVVAQYIGMSRDMRVKGTLALQAKVSETLIGLIHLSSKMLKYSETSRR
;
A
#
# COMPACT_ATOMS: atom_id res chain seq x y z
N MET A 1 -15.60 -13.39 2.35
CA MET A 1 -14.99 -12.20 2.98
C MET A 1 -14.70 -11.20 1.87
N SER A 2 -14.90 -9.91 2.12
CA SER A 2 -14.53 -8.88 1.13
C SER A 2 -13.01 -8.93 0.93
N ASN A 3 -12.57 -8.90 -0.32
CA ASN A 3 -11.15 -8.87 -0.71
C ASN A 3 -10.72 -7.48 -1.17
N THR A 4 -11.57 -6.48 -0.95
CA THR A 4 -11.34 -5.10 -1.38
C THR A 4 -11.14 -4.22 -0.15
N PHE A 5 -10.19 -3.30 -0.26
CA PHE A 5 -9.86 -2.32 0.77
C PHE A 5 -9.99 -0.91 0.20
N THR A 6 -10.58 0.01 0.96
CA THR A 6 -10.68 1.41 0.58
C THR A 6 -9.77 2.27 1.44
N TYR A 7 -8.99 3.14 0.80
CA TYR A 7 -8.09 4.07 1.45
C TYR A 7 -8.77 5.42 1.63
N VAL A 8 -8.94 5.86 2.86
CA VAL A 8 -9.53 7.15 3.20
C VAL A 8 -8.50 7.99 3.93
N LYS A 9 -8.19 9.16 3.40
CA LYS A 9 -7.31 10.13 4.06
C LYS A 9 -8.06 10.71 5.25
N ASP A 10 -7.33 10.83 6.35
CA ASP A 10 -7.78 11.55 7.53
C ASP A 10 -8.20 12.99 7.18
N SER A 11 -9.24 13.49 7.85
CA SER A 11 -9.89 14.77 7.57
C SER A 11 -9.04 15.97 7.97
N ILE A 12 -8.04 15.75 8.83
CA ILE A 12 -7.11 16.78 9.28
C ILE A 12 -6.19 17.21 8.13
N LEU A 13 -6.13 18.53 7.89
CA LEU A 13 -5.22 19.15 6.92
C LEU A 13 -3.77 18.72 7.22
N PHE A 14 -3.03 18.37 6.16
CA PHE A 14 -1.65 17.84 6.24
C PHE A 14 -1.46 16.50 6.96
N SER A 15 -2.53 15.83 7.38
CA SER A 15 -2.41 14.49 7.97
C SER A 15 -1.76 13.53 6.97
N LYS A 16 -0.67 12.89 7.42
CA LYS A 16 0.01 11.80 6.72
C LYS A 16 -0.62 10.44 7.02
N LYS A 17 -1.70 10.43 7.81
CA LYS A 17 -2.48 9.25 8.19
C LYS A 17 -3.42 8.84 7.06
N THR A 18 -3.58 7.53 6.86
CA THR A 18 -4.53 6.96 5.92
C THR A 18 -5.22 5.79 6.59
N HIS A 19 -6.54 5.84 6.65
CA HIS A 19 -7.38 4.78 7.17
C HIS A 19 -7.70 3.79 6.05
N ILE A 20 -7.63 2.50 6.35
CA ILE A 20 -7.94 1.43 5.44
C ILE A 20 -9.18 0.72 5.97
N TYR A 21 -10.22 0.66 5.14
CA TYR A 21 -11.47 0.00 5.46
C TYR A 21 -11.67 -1.23 4.60
N LEU A 22 -12.31 -2.25 5.15
CA LEU A 22 -12.72 -3.42 4.39
C LEU A 22 -14.01 -3.12 3.61
N GLY A 23 -14.01 -3.42 2.31
CA GLY A 23 -15.09 -3.09 1.39
C GLY A 23 -14.76 -1.93 0.45
N GLN A 24 -15.59 -1.79 -0.58
CA GLN A 24 -15.55 -0.65 -1.50
C GLN A 24 -16.41 0.48 -0.95
N MET A 25 -15.85 1.68 -0.92
CA MET A 25 -16.56 2.88 -0.47
C MET A 25 -16.37 4.00 -1.50
N GLU A 26 -17.44 4.74 -1.75
CA GLU A 26 -17.48 5.85 -2.69
C GLU A 26 -17.31 7.19 -1.97
N SER A 27 -17.66 7.25 -0.68
CA SER A 27 -17.62 8.45 0.14
C SER A 27 -17.05 8.18 1.53
N SER A 28 -16.30 9.15 2.05
CA SER A 28 -15.83 9.16 3.45
C SER A 28 -16.96 9.22 4.49
N SER A 29 -18.19 9.60 4.12
CA SER A 29 -19.32 9.52 5.05
C SER A 29 -19.69 8.08 5.43
N GLN A 30 -19.37 7.11 4.56
CA GLN A 30 -19.64 5.68 4.80
C GLN A 30 -18.73 5.09 5.90
N THR A 31 -17.68 5.81 6.32
CA THR A 31 -16.75 5.36 7.37
C THR A 31 -17.09 5.91 8.75
N SER A 32 -18.13 6.73 8.90
CA SER A 32 -18.46 7.44 10.14
C SER A 32 -18.72 6.52 11.34
N ASN A 33 -19.21 5.31 11.11
CA ASN A 33 -19.57 4.33 12.15
C ASN A 33 -18.82 3.00 12.00
N ILE A 34 -17.70 3.00 11.28
CA ILE A 34 -16.92 1.79 11.00
C ILE A 34 -15.50 2.05 11.48
N ASP A 35 -14.93 1.11 12.23
CA ASP A 35 -13.51 1.17 12.54
C ASP A 35 -12.67 0.76 11.32
N PRO A 36 -11.57 1.46 11.04
CA PRO A 36 -10.63 0.99 10.04
C PRO A 36 -10.10 -0.39 10.42
N VAL A 37 -9.81 -1.25 9.44
CA VAL A 37 -9.09 -2.50 9.70
C VAL A 37 -7.61 -2.24 9.96
N TRP A 38 -7.04 -1.28 9.22
CA TRP A 38 -5.68 -0.82 9.38
C TRP A 38 -5.57 0.70 9.25
N THR A 39 -4.50 1.25 9.80
CA THR A 39 -4.13 2.64 9.62
C THR A 39 -2.67 2.72 9.19
N ILE A 40 -2.39 3.43 8.11
CA ILE A 40 -1.04 3.77 7.70
C ILE A 40 -0.67 5.15 8.25
N HIS A 41 0.48 5.23 8.93
CA HIS A 41 1.14 6.47 9.30
C HIS A 41 2.40 6.63 8.46
N ALA A 42 2.57 7.77 7.80
CA ALA A 42 3.83 8.10 7.14
C ALA A 42 4.49 9.28 7.84
N HIS A 43 5.74 9.14 8.26
CA HIS A 43 6.52 10.21 8.87
C HIS A 43 7.93 10.23 8.27
N ASP A 44 8.18 11.26 7.46
CA ASP A 44 9.41 11.45 6.68
C ASP A 44 9.83 10.21 5.86
N ARG A 45 10.72 9.37 6.41
CA ARG A 45 11.23 8.14 5.79
C ARG A 45 10.58 6.88 6.34
N GLU A 46 9.84 6.96 7.42
CA GLU A 46 9.18 5.81 8.01
C GLU A 46 7.71 5.74 7.60
N ILE A 47 7.25 4.55 7.26
CA ILE A 47 5.84 4.25 7.02
C ILE A 47 5.47 3.06 7.91
N THR A 48 4.50 3.23 8.80
CA THR A 48 4.00 2.15 9.66
C THR A 48 2.57 1.81 9.29
N ILE A 49 2.23 0.53 9.37
CA ILE A 49 0.86 0.06 9.32
C ILE A 49 0.50 -0.50 10.69
N CYS A 50 -0.60 0.02 11.24
CA CYS A 50 -1.12 -0.35 12.54
C CYS A 50 -2.49 -0.99 12.40
N THR A 51 -2.86 -1.84 13.37
CA THR A 51 -4.24 -2.28 13.56
C THR A 51 -5.15 -1.09 13.85
N GLY A 52 -6.34 -1.06 13.26
CA GLY A 52 -7.23 0.10 13.40
C GLY A 52 -7.84 0.30 14.79
N ARG A 53 -8.08 -0.78 15.56
CA ARG A 53 -8.74 -0.70 16.88
C ARG A 53 -7.84 -0.22 18.02
N ASN A 54 -6.61 -0.73 18.11
CA ASN A 54 -5.70 -0.46 19.24
C ASN A 54 -4.40 0.24 18.81
N GLY A 55 -4.23 0.54 17.52
CA GLY A 55 -3.06 1.27 17.01
C GLY A 55 -1.74 0.51 17.12
N HIS A 56 -1.78 -0.81 17.37
CA HIS A 56 -0.58 -1.63 17.49
C HIS A 56 0.12 -1.70 16.13
N VAL A 57 1.42 -1.39 16.10
CA VAL A 57 2.23 -1.47 14.88
C VAL A 57 2.34 -2.93 14.45
N VAL A 58 1.87 -3.23 13.24
CA VAL A 58 1.94 -4.58 12.66
C VAL A 58 3.24 -4.72 11.88
N MET A 59 3.53 -3.73 11.04
CA MET A 59 4.69 -3.73 10.16
C MET A 59 5.15 -2.29 9.95
N SER A 60 6.44 -2.11 9.74
CA SER A 60 7.00 -0.82 9.36
C SER A 60 7.85 -0.94 8.11
N ALA A 61 8.05 0.18 7.43
CA ALA A 61 8.99 0.31 6.34
C ALA A 61 9.83 1.57 6.53
N ILE A 62 11.13 1.44 6.35
CA ILE A 62 12.08 2.55 6.38
C ILE A 62 12.53 2.78 4.93
N MET A 63 12.21 3.94 4.39
CA MET A 63 12.63 4.36 3.06
C MET A 63 14.06 4.87 3.09
N GLU A 64 14.87 4.31 2.20
CA GLU A 64 16.29 4.58 2.05
C GLU A 64 16.59 5.21 0.68
N GLY A 65 17.80 5.74 0.55
CA GLY A 65 18.25 6.45 -0.65
C GLY A 65 17.79 7.92 -0.71
N VAL A 66 18.51 8.72 -1.50
CA VAL A 66 18.23 10.16 -1.67
C VAL A 66 16.81 10.39 -2.22
N ASN A 67 16.36 9.50 -3.10
CA ASN A 67 15.06 9.58 -3.77
C ASN A 67 13.99 8.68 -3.15
N LYS A 68 14.22 8.12 -1.95
CA LYS A 68 13.28 7.18 -1.29
C LYS A 68 12.91 6.01 -2.21
N ASN A 69 13.89 5.55 -3.00
CA ASN A 69 13.72 4.54 -4.03
C ASN A 69 13.98 3.12 -3.51
N LEU A 70 14.41 2.97 -2.26
CA LEU A 70 14.57 1.69 -1.57
C LEU A 70 13.73 1.73 -0.30
N ALA A 71 13.27 0.58 0.17
CA ALA A 71 12.71 0.46 1.51
C ALA A 71 13.05 -0.89 2.14
N GLN A 72 13.29 -0.85 3.44
CA GLN A 72 13.43 -2.02 4.30
C GLN A 72 12.12 -2.21 5.08
N PHE A 73 11.50 -3.38 4.94
CA PHE A 73 10.27 -3.76 5.64
C PHE A 73 10.60 -4.61 6.86
N ASN A 74 10.03 -4.26 8.01
CA ASN A 74 10.24 -4.91 9.29
C ASN A 74 8.93 -5.51 9.81
N TYR A 75 8.95 -6.80 10.14
CA TYR A 75 7.81 -7.52 10.69
C TYR A 75 8.28 -8.58 11.69
N GLN A 76 7.93 -8.43 12.97
CA GLN A 76 8.22 -9.41 14.03
C GLN A 76 9.71 -9.85 14.07
N GLY A 77 10.63 -8.89 13.92
CA GLY A 77 12.08 -9.16 13.90
C GLY A 77 12.63 -9.73 12.58
N LYS A 78 11.77 -10.02 11.59
CA LYS A 78 12.18 -10.34 10.22
C LYS A 78 12.29 -9.07 9.38
N VAL A 79 13.21 -9.10 8.42
CA VAL A 79 13.50 -8.01 7.51
C VAL A 79 13.40 -8.49 6.07
N THR A 80 12.77 -7.70 5.21
CA THR A 80 12.82 -7.87 3.76
C THR A 80 12.96 -6.50 3.09
N ASN A 81 13.17 -6.48 1.78
CA ASN A 81 13.47 -5.27 1.03
C ASN A 81 12.53 -5.09 -0.17
N GLY A 82 12.38 -3.84 -0.57
CA GLY A 82 11.81 -3.46 -1.85
C GLY A 82 12.42 -2.17 -2.36
N GLY A 83 12.06 -1.81 -3.56
CA GLY A 83 12.58 -0.62 -4.20
C GLY A 83 12.16 -0.49 -5.65
N PHE A 84 12.63 0.59 -6.25
CA PHE A 84 12.48 0.84 -7.66
C PHE A 84 13.44 -0.05 -8.47
N ASP A 85 12.87 -0.90 -9.31
CA ASP A 85 13.55 -1.67 -10.34
C ASP A 85 13.69 -0.81 -11.60
N GLY A 86 14.93 -0.41 -11.92
CA GLY A 86 15.23 0.38 -13.11
C GLY A 86 15.02 -0.37 -14.42
N THR A 87 15.19 -1.69 -14.44
CA THR A 87 15.00 -2.54 -15.62
C THR A 87 13.53 -2.61 -16.00
N LYS A 88 12.65 -2.84 -15.01
CA LYS A 88 11.19 -2.85 -15.21
C LYS A 88 10.56 -1.45 -15.10
N SER A 89 11.35 -0.43 -14.75
CA SER A 89 10.91 0.94 -14.51
C SER A 89 9.73 1.03 -13.52
N THR A 90 9.74 0.21 -12.48
CA THR A 90 8.63 0.07 -11.54
C THR A 90 9.08 -0.29 -10.13
N TRP A 91 8.17 -0.26 -9.16
CA TRP A 91 8.45 -0.65 -7.78
C TRP A 91 8.24 -2.16 -7.58
N ALA A 92 9.12 -2.79 -6.80
CA ALA A 92 9.05 -4.21 -6.50
C ALA A 92 9.45 -4.48 -5.05
N PHE A 93 9.03 -5.61 -4.50
CA PHE A 93 9.48 -6.05 -3.19
C PHE A 93 9.60 -7.57 -3.13
N VAL A 94 10.32 -8.05 -2.12
CA VAL A 94 10.41 -9.47 -1.80
C VAL A 94 9.62 -9.70 -0.51
N ASP A 95 8.82 -10.75 -0.42
CA ASP A 95 8.18 -11.12 0.85
C ASP A 95 9.16 -11.79 1.82
N PHE A 96 8.68 -12.18 2.99
CA PHE A 96 9.51 -12.82 4.01
C PHE A 96 9.82 -14.29 3.72
N ASP A 97 9.25 -14.86 2.65
CA ASP A 97 9.51 -16.21 2.16
C ASP A 97 10.46 -16.18 0.93
N GLY A 98 10.93 -15.00 0.53
CA GLY A 98 11.84 -14.82 -0.61
C GLY A 98 11.15 -14.68 -1.96
N LYS A 99 9.82 -14.57 -2.02
CA LYS A 99 9.08 -14.41 -3.27
C LYS A 99 9.03 -12.95 -3.70
N ARG A 100 9.34 -12.71 -4.97
CA ARG A 100 9.33 -11.37 -5.55
C ARG A 100 7.94 -11.01 -6.08
N TYR A 101 7.57 -9.76 -5.87
CA TYR A 101 6.37 -9.12 -6.41
C TYR A 101 6.72 -7.81 -7.09
N ASP A 102 6.14 -7.57 -8.26
CA ASP A 102 6.37 -6.38 -9.08
C ASP A 102 5.06 -5.62 -9.24
N TRP A 103 5.08 -4.31 -8.97
CA TRP A 103 3.99 -3.44 -9.37
C TRP A 103 4.11 -3.15 -10.87
N VAL A 104 2.99 -3.12 -11.58
CA VAL A 104 2.95 -2.87 -13.02
C VAL A 104 1.85 -1.86 -13.30
N ALA A 105 2.21 -0.75 -13.96
CA ALA A 105 1.24 0.26 -14.36
C ALA A 105 0.39 -0.27 -15.52
N SER A 106 -0.93 -0.22 -15.36
CA SER A 106 -1.89 -0.58 -16.40
C SER A 106 -2.47 0.69 -17.02
N MET A 107 -1.99 1.04 -18.22
CA MET A 107 -2.33 2.29 -18.91
C MET A 107 -3.82 2.42 -19.27
N MET A 108 -4.58 1.33 -19.37
CA MET A 108 -6.00 1.37 -19.74
C MET A 108 -6.93 1.86 -18.61
N GLN A 109 -6.49 1.86 -17.34
CA GLN A 109 -7.41 2.06 -16.19
C GLN A 109 -6.85 2.92 -15.06
N ASN A 110 -5.74 3.65 -15.26
CA ASN A 110 -5.06 4.39 -14.19
C ASN A 110 -4.89 3.54 -12.91
N CYS A 111 -4.54 2.27 -13.10
CA CYS A 111 -4.44 1.30 -12.04
C CYS A 111 -3.08 0.62 -12.05
N TRP A 112 -2.67 0.16 -10.88
CA TRP A 112 -1.45 -0.59 -10.67
C TRP A 112 -1.84 -2.03 -10.35
N LYS A 113 -1.20 -2.99 -11.00
CA LYS A 113 -1.33 -4.41 -10.69
C LYS A 113 -0.10 -4.86 -9.94
N LEU A 114 -0.27 -5.71 -8.94
CA LEU A 114 0.84 -6.41 -8.32
C LEU A 114 0.88 -7.82 -8.90
N GLU A 115 2.00 -8.18 -9.50
CA GLU A 115 2.24 -9.47 -10.12
C GLU A 115 3.29 -10.24 -9.32
N ASP A 116 3.15 -11.55 -9.23
CA ASP A 116 4.21 -12.43 -8.73
C ASP A 116 5.28 -12.70 -9.82
N SER A 117 6.27 -13.51 -9.50
CA SER A 117 7.35 -13.89 -10.42
C SER A 117 6.88 -14.62 -11.69
N GLU A 118 5.68 -15.20 -11.68
CA GLU A 118 5.08 -15.88 -12.83
C GLU A 118 4.19 -14.93 -13.67
N GLY A 119 4.09 -13.66 -13.27
CA GLY A 119 3.21 -12.68 -13.92
C GLY A 119 1.74 -12.80 -13.52
N LYS A 120 1.42 -13.59 -12.49
CA LYS A 120 0.05 -13.73 -12.01
C LYS A 120 -0.31 -12.54 -11.13
N VAL A 121 -1.45 -11.92 -11.43
CA VAL A 121 -1.96 -10.79 -10.66
C VAL A 121 -2.43 -11.25 -9.28
N VAL A 122 -1.84 -10.67 -8.24
CA VAL A 122 -2.14 -10.93 -6.83
C VAL A 122 -3.01 -9.82 -6.25
N ALA A 123 -2.78 -8.57 -6.65
CA ALA A 123 -3.56 -7.43 -6.21
C ALA A 123 -3.69 -6.38 -7.31
N GLN A 124 -4.70 -5.52 -7.19
CA GLN A 124 -4.91 -4.38 -8.08
C GLN A 124 -5.25 -3.15 -7.25
N TYR A 125 -4.51 -2.07 -7.44
CA TYR A 125 -4.76 -0.76 -6.84
C TYR A 125 -5.29 0.20 -7.89
N ILE A 126 -6.45 0.80 -7.63
CA ILE A 126 -7.08 1.79 -8.51
C ILE A 126 -7.05 3.13 -7.78
N GLY A 127 -6.34 4.10 -8.37
CA GLY A 127 -6.26 5.45 -7.84
C GLY A 127 -7.46 6.30 -8.27
N MET A 128 -7.86 7.23 -7.39
CA MET A 128 -8.87 8.29 -7.60
C MET A 128 -10.34 7.88 -7.33
N SER A 129 -10.94 8.55 -6.34
CA SER A 129 -12.39 8.74 -6.19
C SER A 129 -12.72 10.21 -6.46
N ARG A 130 -13.99 10.50 -6.79
CA ARG A 130 -14.50 11.88 -6.87
C ARG A 130 -14.44 12.57 -5.49
N ASP A 131 -14.53 11.82 -4.40
CA ASP A 131 -14.27 12.32 -3.06
C ASP A 131 -12.75 12.46 -2.83
N MET A 132 -12.28 13.69 -2.65
CA MET A 132 -10.87 14.01 -2.38
C MET A 132 -10.30 13.31 -1.13
N ARG A 133 -11.16 12.81 -0.22
CA ARG A 133 -10.77 12.01 0.95
C ARG A 133 -10.56 10.54 0.60
N VAL A 134 -11.33 9.97 -0.31
CA VAL A 134 -11.15 8.58 -0.76
C VAL A 134 -10.02 8.55 -1.80
N LYS A 135 -8.89 7.92 -1.45
CA LYS A 135 -7.67 7.94 -2.27
C LYS A 135 -7.62 6.85 -3.34
N GLY A 136 -8.36 5.77 -3.13
CA GLY A 136 -8.41 4.65 -4.05
C GLY A 136 -8.87 3.38 -3.37
N THR A 137 -8.88 2.30 -4.14
CA THR A 137 -9.23 0.95 -3.69
C THR A 137 -8.12 -0.02 -4.04
N LEU A 138 -7.92 -1.04 -3.20
CA LEU A 138 -7.05 -2.18 -3.46
C LEU A 138 -7.91 -3.44 -3.42
N ALA A 139 -7.93 -4.21 -4.50
CA ALA A 139 -8.59 -5.52 -4.57
C ALA A 139 -7.55 -6.64 -4.61
N LEU A 140 -7.67 -7.63 -3.74
CA LEU A 140 -6.90 -8.86 -3.77
C LEU A 140 -7.55 -9.84 -4.76
N GLN A 141 -6.75 -10.36 -5.69
CA GLN A 141 -7.17 -11.31 -6.71
C GLN A 141 -6.87 -12.77 -6.33
N ALA A 142 -6.19 -12.97 -5.21
CA ALA A 142 -5.89 -14.28 -4.64
C ALA A 142 -5.97 -14.23 -3.11
N LYS A 143 -6.18 -15.41 -2.49
CA LYS A 143 -6.02 -15.55 -1.04
C LYS A 143 -4.54 -15.46 -0.71
N VAL A 144 -4.17 -14.45 0.08
CA VAL A 144 -2.79 -14.17 0.50
C VAL A 144 -2.67 -14.16 2.01
N SER A 145 -1.45 -14.28 2.53
CA SER A 145 -1.16 -14.21 3.96
C SER A 145 -1.36 -12.77 4.48
N GLU A 146 -1.70 -12.62 5.76
CA GLU A 146 -1.83 -11.30 6.39
C GLU A 146 -0.55 -10.47 6.27
N THR A 147 0.61 -11.13 6.40
CA THR A 147 1.92 -10.51 6.21
C THR A 147 2.08 -9.93 4.80
N LEU A 148 1.68 -10.69 3.77
CA LEU A 148 1.72 -10.18 2.39
C LEU A 148 0.73 -9.02 2.21
N ILE A 149 -0.45 -9.06 2.81
CA ILE A 149 -1.40 -7.93 2.76
C ILE A 149 -0.77 -6.67 3.37
N GLY A 150 -0.06 -6.78 4.49
CA GLY A 150 0.71 -5.67 5.08
C GLY A 150 1.74 -5.07 4.13
N LEU A 151 2.53 -5.91 3.46
CA LEU A 151 3.51 -5.48 2.45
C LEU A 151 2.84 -4.78 1.26
N ILE A 152 1.70 -5.30 0.79
CA ILE A 152 0.93 -4.69 -0.32
C ILE A 152 0.45 -3.28 0.08
N HIS A 153 -0.05 -3.10 1.29
CA HIS A 153 -0.50 -1.80 1.77
C HIS A 153 0.63 -0.79 1.95
N LEU A 154 1.79 -1.21 2.47
CA LEU A 154 2.94 -0.33 2.62
C LEU A 154 3.53 0.04 1.26
N SER A 155 3.72 -0.94 0.36
CA SER A 155 4.27 -0.70 -0.97
C SER A 155 3.33 0.13 -1.87
N SER A 156 1.99 -0.03 -1.75
CA SER A 156 1.04 0.80 -2.51
C SER A 156 1.13 2.28 -2.14
N LYS A 157 1.43 2.59 -0.87
CA LYS A 157 1.71 3.96 -0.42
C LYS A 157 2.96 4.54 -1.08
N MET A 158 3.92 3.68 -1.41
CA MET A 158 5.21 4.06 -1.99
C MET A 158 5.17 4.31 -3.49
N LEU A 159 4.14 3.81 -4.21
CA LEU A 159 3.95 4.08 -5.65
C LEU A 159 3.90 5.58 -5.98
N LYS A 160 3.47 6.42 -5.04
CA LYS A 160 3.47 7.88 -5.19
C LYS A 160 4.88 8.50 -5.23
N TYR A 161 5.87 7.88 -4.58
CA TYR A 161 7.25 8.38 -4.58
C TYR A 161 7.97 8.03 -5.89
N SER A 162 7.60 6.93 -6.56
CA SER A 162 8.10 6.61 -7.90
C SER A 162 7.59 7.57 -8.98
N GLU A 163 6.40 8.15 -8.81
CA GLU A 163 5.85 9.13 -9.77
C GLU A 163 6.55 10.50 -9.67
N THR A 164 6.92 10.94 -8.46
CA THR A 164 7.63 12.22 -8.25
C THR A 164 9.09 12.20 -8.67
N SER A 165 9.73 11.02 -8.71
CA SER A 165 11.14 10.88 -9.10
C SER A 165 11.38 10.95 -10.62
N ARG A 166 10.30 11.07 -11.41
CA ARG A 166 10.34 11.21 -12.89
C ARG A 166 10.21 12.67 -13.37
N ARG A 167 10.17 13.64 -12.46
CA ARG A 167 10.15 15.09 -12.76
C ARG A 167 11.47 15.71 -12.36
#